data_AF-A0A6L2M628-F1
#
_entry.id   AF-A0A6L2M628-F1
#
_cell.length_a   1.000
_cell.length_b   1.000
_cell.length_c   1.000
_cell.angle_alpha   90.00
_cell.angle_beta   90.00
_cell.angle_gamma   90.00
#
_symmetry.space_group_name_H-M   'P 1'
#
loop_
_entity.id
_entity.type
_entity.pdbx_description
1 polymer ?
#
loop_
_entity_poly.entity_id
_entity_poly.type
_entity_poly.pdbx_seq_one_letter_code
_entity_poly.pdbx_strand_id
1 'polypeptide(L)'
;MNLLTFNASSKALTVISIIQTTISSRNPNLQIAIYYEKLGVHVAYHTQPITSSTMVPPSFLGHKDVITWSPFLYGSDVLLAPDLATTMSQDIQAEIMPVNVRVSGIVRWQAGMISGKYHFNVNYPINIYFGKKDGAYITSPAIKYPLLEKCHVK
;
A
#
# COMPACT_ATOMS: atom_id res chain seq x y z
N MET A 1 -5.02 -6.31 -3.02
CA MET A 1 -5.55 -5.29 -2.09
C MET A 1 -7.07 -5.43 -2.04
N ASN A 2 -7.66 -5.37 -0.84
CA ASN A 2 -9.10 -5.43 -0.60
C ASN A 2 -9.55 -4.14 0.09
N LEU A 3 -10.57 -3.48 -0.45
CA LEU A 3 -11.14 -2.24 0.07
C LEU A 3 -12.34 -2.59 0.95
N LEU A 4 -12.23 -2.33 2.25
CA LEU A 4 -13.34 -2.54 3.18
C LEU A 4 -14.21 -1.29 3.29
N THR A 5 -13.56 -0.13 3.36
CA THR A 5 -14.21 1.18 3.36
C THR A 5 -13.35 2.13 2.56
N PHE A 6 -13.97 2.92 1.71
CA PHE A 6 -13.32 4.05 1.05
C PHE A 6 -14.37 5.09 0.72
N ASN A 7 -14.30 6.26 1.36
CA ASN A 7 -15.19 7.37 1.14
C ASN A 7 -14.34 8.64 0.98
N ALA A 8 -14.53 9.33 -0.14
CA ALA A 8 -13.82 10.55 -0.49
C ALA A 8 -14.83 11.67 -0.71
N SER A 9 -14.62 12.81 -0.07
CA SER A 9 -15.48 13.99 -0.20
C SER A 9 -14.68 15.19 -0.69
N SER A 10 -14.94 15.65 -1.93
CA SER A 10 -14.32 16.88 -2.44
C SER A 10 -14.82 18.14 -1.71
N LYS A 11 -16.05 18.12 -1.17
CA LYS A 11 -16.61 19.26 -0.43
C LYS A 11 -15.92 19.47 0.92
N ALA A 12 -15.60 18.38 1.61
CA ALA A 12 -14.92 18.42 2.90
C ALA A 12 -13.39 18.27 2.78
N LEU A 13 -12.89 17.88 1.60
CA LEU A 13 -11.50 17.50 1.35
C LEU A 13 -11.01 16.38 2.28
N THR A 14 -11.89 15.43 2.60
CA THR A 14 -11.59 14.34 3.51
C THR A 14 -11.64 12.99 2.82
N VAL A 15 -10.78 12.07 3.29
CA VAL A 15 -10.75 10.67 2.88
C VAL A 15 -10.85 9.78 4.11
N ILE A 16 -11.81 8.87 4.11
CA ILE A 16 -11.94 7.77 5.07
C ILE A 16 -11.59 6.49 4.33
N SER A 17 -10.64 5.72 4.85
CA SER A 17 -10.21 4.48 4.20
C SER A 17 -9.88 3.38 5.20
N ILE A 18 -10.40 2.18 4.94
CA ILE A 18 -10.05 0.93 5.62
C ILE A 18 -9.69 -0.07 4.52
N ILE A 19 -8.43 -0.43 4.47
CA ILE A 19 -7.85 -1.18 3.37
C ILE A 19 -7.08 -2.38 3.94
N GLN A 20 -7.36 -3.57 3.44
CA GLN A 20 -6.54 -4.74 3.72
C GLN A 20 -5.63 -5.02 2.52
N THR A 21 -4.33 -4.85 2.71
CA THR A 21 -3.34 -5.03 1.65
C THR A 21 -2.58 -6.32 1.89
N THR A 22 -2.52 -7.18 0.87
CA THR A 22 -1.69 -8.40 0.90
C THR A 22 -0.40 -8.13 0.16
N ILE A 23 0.74 -8.37 0.81
CA ILE A 23 2.08 -8.20 0.26
C ILE A 23 2.77 -9.55 0.39
N SER A 24 3.33 -10.05 -0.71
CA SER A 24 4.13 -11.27 -0.71
C SER A 24 5.55 -10.98 -1.14
N SER A 25 6.52 -11.59 -0.46
CA SER A 25 7.91 -11.61 -0.88
C SER A 25 8.38 -13.04 -1.08
N ARG A 26 9.12 -13.28 -2.15
CA ARG A 26 9.73 -14.57 -2.48
C ARG A 26 11.24 -14.41 -2.50
N ASN A 27 11.94 -15.30 -1.80
CA ASN A 27 13.38 -15.42 -1.92
C ASN A 27 13.71 -16.52 -2.94
N PRO A 28 14.13 -16.19 -4.18
CA PRO A 28 14.52 -17.21 -5.15
C PRO A 28 15.89 -17.81 -4.84
N ASN A 29 16.70 -17.17 -3.97
CA ASN A 29 18.07 -17.57 -3.72
C ASN A 29 18.15 -18.83 -2.85
N LEU A 30 19.17 -19.63 -3.13
CA LEU A 30 19.49 -20.87 -2.43
C LEU A 30 20.54 -20.72 -1.32
N GLN A 31 21.28 -19.62 -1.35
CA GLN A 31 22.45 -19.41 -0.49
C GLN A 31 22.32 -18.19 0.43
N ILE A 32 21.30 -17.37 0.20
CA ILE A 32 21.10 -16.10 0.90
C ILE A 32 19.81 -16.21 1.70
N ALA A 33 19.90 -16.04 3.01
CA ALA A 33 18.74 -15.85 3.87
C ALA A 33 18.39 -14.37 3.97
N ILE A 34 17.10 -14.06 4.04
CA ILE A 34 16.58 -12.68 4.09
C ILE A 34 15.84 -12.48 5.40
N TYR A 35 16.10 -11.38 6.09
CA TYR A 35 15.42 -10.99 7.32
C TYR A 35 14.85 -9.59 7.16
N TYR A 36 13.53 -9.48 7.20
CA TYR A 36 12.82 -8.21 7.22
C TYR A 36 12.80 -7.70 8.66
N GLU A 37 13.62 -6.68 8.96
CA GLU A 37 13.74 -6.11 10.30
C GLU A 37 12.61 -5.13 10.60
N LYS A 38 12.31 -4.26 9.64
CA LYS A 38 11.24 -3.26 9.72
C LYS A 38 10.56 -3.19 8.37
N LEU A 39 9.25 -3.24 8.35
CA LEU A 39 8.47 -3.05 7.13
C LEU A 39 7.21 -2.25 7.47
N GLY A 40 7.17 -1.01 6.98
CA GLY A 40 6.05 -0.09 7.13
C GLY A 40 5.28 0.00 5.82
N VAL A 41 3.96 -0.03 5.92
CA VAL A 41 3.05 0.02 4.78
C VAL A 41 2.03 1.13 5.01
N HIS A 42 1.84 2.00 4.02
CA HIS A 42 0.76 2.99 4.02
C HIS A 42 0.27 3.25 2.60
N VAL A 43 -0.89 3.89 2.51
CA VAL A 43 -1.43 4.40 1.24
C VAL A 43 -1.34 5.92 1.25
N ALA A 44 -0.93 6.47 0.11
CA ALA A 44 -0.91 7.90 -0.14
C ALA A 44 -1.78 8.24 -1.36
N TYR A 45 -2.51 9.35 -1.29
CA TYR A 45 -3.10 9.99 -2.44
C TYR A 45 -2.13 11.06 -2.92
N HIS A 46 -1.64 10.94 -4.16
CA HIS A 46 -0.48 11.68 -4.65
C HIS A 46 0.72 11.64 -3.69
N THR A 47 1.05 12.78 -3.07
CA THR A 47 2.18 12.97 -2.15
C THR A 47 1.77 12.83 -0.70
N GLN A 48 0.47 12.83 -0.39
CA GLN A 48 -0.05 12.89 0.97
C GLN A 48 -0.54 11.52 1.46
N PRO A 49 -0.06 11.02 2.62
CA PRO A 49 -0.59 9.81 3.24
C PRO A 49 -2.08 9.95 3.57
N ILE A 50 -2.88 8.97 3.16
CA ILE A 50 -4.31 8.87 3.51
C ILE A 50 -4.58 7.78 4.55
N THR A 51 -3.57 6.97 4.87
CA THR A 51 -3.61 6.01 5.98
C THR A 51 -2.41 6.21 6.89
N SER A 52 -2.56 5.81 8.15
CA SER A 52 -1.42 5.62 9.04
C SER A 52 -0.48 4.54 8.52
N SER A 53 0.80 4.62 8.88
CA SER A 53 1.78 3.59 8.56
C SER A 53 1.62 2.41 9.50
N THR A 54 1.26 1.26 8.94
CA THR A 54 1.16 0.00 9.67
C THR A 54 2.48 -0.75 9.55
N MET A 55 3.09 -1.04 10.69
CA MET A 55 4.29 -1.89 10.78
C MET A 55 3.87 -3.35 10.76
N VAL A 56 4.41 -4.14 9.83
CA VAL A 56 4.26 -5.60 9.87
C VAL A 56 5.35 -6.23 10.75
N PRO A 57 5.08 -7.42 11.34
CA PRO A 57 6.04 -8.10 12.19
C PRO A 57 7.36 -8.39 11.47
N PRO A 58 8.51 -8.27 12.15
CA PRO A 58 9.78 -8.74 11.62
C PRO A 58 9.66 -10.21 11.22
N SER A 59 10.27 -10.58 10.10
CA SER A 59 10.10 -11.93 9.56
C SER A 59 11.35 -12.43 8.87
N PHE A 60 11.66 -13.70 9.14
CA PHE A 60 12.74 -14.42 8.47
C PHE A 60 12.20 -15.16 7.25
N LEU A 61 12.91 -15.05 6.14
CA LEU A 61 12.60 -15.70 4.87
C LEU A 61 13.79 -16.56 4.47
N GLY A 62 13.60 -17.87 4.56
CA GLY A 62 14.63 -18.86 4.26
C GLY A 62 14.91 -18.99 2.76
N HIS A 63 15.61 -20.05 2.38
CA HIS A 63 15.93 -20.35 0.99
C HIS A 63 14.69 -20.83 0.23
N LYS A 64 14.49 -20.33 -1.00
CA LYS A 64 13.34 -20.69 -1.86
C LYS A 64 11.97 -20.46 -1.23
N ASP A 65 11.90 -19.66 -0.17
CA ASP A 65 10.71 -19.48 0.64
C ASP A 65 9.87 -18.29 0.19
N VAL A 66 8.61 -18.26 0.60
CA VAL A 66 7.65 -17.19 0.33
C VAL A 66 6.98 -16.79 1.63
N ILE A 67 6.99 -15.50 1.93
CA ILE A 67 6.23 -14.93 3.04
C ILE A 67 5.15 -14.01 2.52
N THR A 68 4.02 -13.99 3.21
CA THR A 68 2.88 -13.12 2.90
C THR A 68 2.43 -12.39 4.16
N TRP A 69 2.30 -11.07 4.06
CA TRP A 69 1.73 -10.22 5.09
C TRP A 69 0.40 -9.66 4.59
N SER A 70 -0.58 -9.53 5.49
CA SER A 70 -1.88 -8.91 5.18
C SER A 70 -2.25 -7.80 6.18
N PRO A 71 -1.47 -6.70 6.27
CA PRO A 71 -1.79 -5.59 7.15
C PRO A 71 -3.12 -4.91 6.81
N PHE A 72 -3.78 -4.43 7.87
CA PHE A 72 -4.87 -3.47 7.76
C PHE A 72 -4.29 -2.06 7.83
N LEU A 73 -4.70 -1.22 6.89
CA LEU A 73 -4.34 0.18 6.75
C LEU A 73 -5.60 1.00 7.02
N TYR A 74 -5.47 1.96 7.93
CA TYR A 74 -6.58 2.77 8.41
C TYR A 74 -6.28 4.25 8.23
N GLY A 75 -7.27 4.98 7.75
CA GLY A 75 -7.31 6.44 7.74
C GLY A 75 -8.72 6.91 8.09
N SER A 76 -8.84 7.71 9.16
CA SER A 76 -10.10 8.37 9.52
C SER A 76 -10.01 9.85 9.25
N ASP A 77 -10.97 10.33 8.46
CA ASP A 77 -11.19 11.75 8.21
C ASP A 77 -9.90 12.50 7.87
N VAL A 78 -9.06 11.88 7.04
CA VAL A 78 -7.77 12.47 6.68
C VAL A 78 -8.03 13.67 5.80
N LEU A 79 -7.69 14.85 6.33
CA LEU A 79 -7.81 16.11 5.62
C LEU A 79 -6.70 16.22 4.57
N LEU A 80 -7.09 16.36 3.32
CA LEU A 80 -6.17 16.59 2.23
C LEU A 80 -5.75 18.06 2.15
N ALA A 81 -4.55 18.28 1.64
CA ALA A 81 -4.04 19.61 1.40
C ALA A 81 -4.93 20.36 0.38
N PRO A 82 -5.17 21.68 0.54
CA PRO A 82 -6.10 22.43 -0.30
C PRO A 82 -5.74 22.46 -1.79
N ASP A 83 -4.46 22.30 -2.13
CA ASP A 83 -3.96 22.21 -3.50
C ASP A 83 -4.47 20.97 -4.25
N LEU A 84 -4.81 19.91 -3.53
CA LEU A 84 -5.40 18.68 -4.08
C LEU A 84 -6.91 18.79 -4.33
N ALA A 85 -7.56 19.89 -3.95
CA ALA A 85 -9.02 20.03 -4.03
C ALA A 85 -9.57 19.91 -5.46
N THR A 86 -8.93 20.58 -6.41
CA THR A 86 -9.32 20.54 -7.83
C THR A 86 -9.12 19.14 -8.40
N THR A 87 -7.95 18.54 -8.15
CA THR A 87 -7.62 17.18 -8.61
C THR A 87 -8.57 16.15 -8.03
N MET A 88 -8.83 16.20 -6.73
CA MET A 88 -9.78 15.31 -6.07
C MET A 88 -11.19 15.44 -6.66
N SER A 89 -11.62 16.66 -6.97
CA SER A 89 -12.92 16.89 -7.60
C SER A 89 -13.01 16.31 -9.01
N GLN A 90 -11.91 16.33 -9.76
CA GLN A 90 -11.81 15.72 -11.10
C GLN A 90 -11.81 14.19 -11.02
N ASP A 91 -10.98 13.63 -10.14
CA ASP A 91 -10.86 12.19 -9.90
C ASP A 91 -12.19 11.58 -9.42
N ILE A 92 -12.89 12.30 -8.53
CA ILE A 92 -14.22 11.94 -8.09
C ILE A 92 -15.24 11.95 -9.24
N GLN A 93 -15.21 12.96 -10.11
CA GLN A 93 -16.09 13.03 -11.28
C GLN A 93 -15.75 11.95 -12.32
N ALA A 94 -14.48 11.56 -12.42
CA ALA A 94 -14.00 10.49 -13.28
C ALA A 94 -14.26 9.09 -12.69
N GLU A 95 -14.77 9.00 -11.46
CA GLU A 95 -15.02 7.74 -10.73
C GLU A 95 -13.74 6.90 -10.51
N ILE A 96 -12.58 7.57 -10.52
CA ILE A 96 -11.25 6.95 -10.43
C ILE A 96 -10.38 7.80 -9.52
N MET A 97 -9.85 7.21 -8.44
CA MET A 97 -8.90 7.87 -7.54
C MET A 97 -7.57 7.11 -7.54
N PRO A 98 -6.52 7.68 -8.15
CA PRO A 98 -5.18 7.10 -8.16
C PRO A 98 -4.54 7.21 -6.79
N VAL A 99 -4.15 6.08 -6.22
CA VAL A 99 -3.44 6.00 -4.94
C VAL A 99 -2.11 5.28 -5.10
N ASN A 100 -1.22 5.50 -4.14
CA ASN A 100 0.11 4.93 -4.08
C ASN A 100 0.23 4.08 -2.82
N VAL A 101 0.39 2.77 -2.97
CA VAL A 101 0.76 1.90 -1.86
C VAL A 101 2.28 2.00 -1.69
N ARG A 102 2.70 2.57 -0.57
CA ARG A 102 4.10 2.77 -0.23
C ARG A 102 4.52 1.76 0.81
N VAL A 103 5.60 1.05 0.50
CA VAL A 103 6.20 0.03 1.37
C VAL A 103 7.65 0.41 1.59
N SER A 104 8.01 0.76 2.82
CA SER A 104 9.37 1.11 3.17
C SER A 104 9.88 0.20 4.27
N GLY A 105 11.16 -0.13 4.24
CA GLY A 105 11.67 -1.09 5.18
C GLY A 105 13.17 -1.27 5.16
N ILE A 106 13.58 -2.20 6.02
CA ILE A 106 14.96 -2.59 6.22
C ILE A 106 15.02 -4.10 6.05
N VAL A 107 15.82 -4.54 5.10
CA VAL A 107 16.18 -5.93 4.91
C VAL A 107 17.61 -6.14 5.39
N ARG A 108 17.82 -7.20 6.17
CA ARG A 108 19.13 -7.80 6.37
C ARG A 108 19.21 -9.05 5.52
N TRP A 109 20.37 -9.30 4.94
CA TRP A 109 20.63 -10.54 4.23
C TRP A 109 21.90 -11.17 4.78
N GLN A 110 21.98 -12.49 4.69
CA GLN A 110 23.13 -13.25 5.14
C GLN A 110 23.43 -14.36 4.13
N ALA A 111 24.69 -14.42 3.69
CA ALA A 111 25.24 -15.46 2.83
C ALA A 111 26.47 -16.05 3.52
N GLY A 112 26.29 -17.20 4.20
CA GLY A 112 27.34 -17.78 5.04
C GLY A 112 27.75 -16.84 6.18
N MET A 113 29.01 -16.38 6.16
CA MET A 113 29.55 -15.43 7.14
C MET A 113 29.41 -13.95 6.73
N ILE A 114 29.04 -13.68 5.48
CA ILE A 114 28.86 -12.32 4.99
C ILE A 114 27.42 -11.89 5.27
N SER A 115 27.25 -10.72 5.86
CA SER A 115 25.94 -10.12 6.10
C SER A 115 25.90 -8.69 5.59
N GLY A 116 24.71 -8.24 5.22
CA GLY A 116 24.47 -6.87 4.80
C GLY A 116 23.11 -6.38 5.23
N LYS A 117 22.94 -5.06 5.19
CA LYS A 117 21.70 -4.36 5.52
C LYS A 117 21.37 -3.39 4.38
N TYR A 118 20.11 -3.36 3.98
CA TYR A 118 19.63 -2.50 2.91
C TYR A 118 18.31 -1.85 3.30
N HIS A 119 18.20 -0.55 3.01
CA HIS A 119 16.96 0.20 3.14
C HIS A 119 16.27 0.23 1.80
N PHE A 120 14.99 -0.12 1.77
CA PHE A 120 14.20 -0.11 0.54
C PHE A 120 12.96 0.74 0.71
N ASN A 121 12.52 1.32 -0.41
CA ASN A 121 11.26 2.02 -0.52
C ASN A 121 10.64 1.68 -1.88
N VAL A 122 9.48 1.05 -1.84
CA VAL A 122 8.72 0.63 -3.02
C VAL A 122 7.45 1.46 -3.07
N ASN A 123 7.21 2.07 -4.22
CA ASN A 123 5.98 2.79 -4.51
C ASN A 123 5.19 2.02 -5.59
N TYR A 124 3.96 1.65 -5.29
CA TYR A 124 3.10 0.91 -6.20
C TYR A 124 1.81 1.70 -6.48
N PRO A 125 1.65 2.26 -7.70
CA PRO A 125 0.45 2.99 -8.07
C PRO A 125 -0.73 2.04 -8.34
N ILE A 126 -1.90 2.38 -7.81
CA ILE A 126 -3.15 1.63 -7.98
C ILE A 126 -4.28 2.63 -8.22
N ASN A 127 -5.15 2.34 -9.18
CA ASN A 127 -6.38 3.12 -9.38
C ASN A 127 -7.51 2.48 -8.59
N ILE A 128 -8.17 3.25 -7.73
CA ILE A 128 -9.40 2.84 -7.04
C ILE A 128 -10.59 3.32 -7.86
N TYR A 129 -11.42 2.39 -8.32
CA TYR A 129 -12.67 2.67 -8.99
C TYR A 129 -13.82 2.67 -7.97
N PHE A 130 -14.69 3.68 -8.00
CA PHE A 130 -15.85 3.79 -7.10
C PHE A 130 -17.06 4.34 -7.86
N GLY A 131 -18.25 3.83 -7.51
CA GLY A 131 -19.51 4.26 -8.12
C GLY A 131 -20.29 5.18 -7.19
N LYS A 132 -21.08 6.09 -7.76
CA LYS A 132 -21.99 6.95 -7.01
C LYS A 132 -23.24 6.17 -6.59
N LYS A 133 -23.49 6.05 -5.29
CA LYS A 133 -24.79 5.61 -4.75
C LYS A 133 -25.23 6.59 -3.66
N ASP A 134 -26.37 7.25 -3.86
CA ASP A 134 -27.00 8.17 -2.88
C ASP A 134 -26.06 9.28 -2.33
N GLY A 135 -25.27 9.90 -3.20
CA GLY A 135 -24.42 11.04 -2.83
C GLY A 135 -23.13 10.68 -2.07
N ALA A 136 -22.93 9.40 -1.74
CA ALA A 136 -21.66 8.85 -1.25
C ALA A 136 -20.98 8.03 -2.36
N TYR A 137 -19.66 8.17 -2.49
CA TYR A 137 -18.87 7.34 -3.39
C TYR A 137 -18.55 6.03 -2.66
N ILE A 138 -19.21 4.94 -3.08
CA ILE A 138 -19.05 3.62 -2.49
C ILE A 138 -18.14 2.82 -3.42
N THR A 139 -17.05 2.28 -2.88
CA THR A 139 -16.22 1.32 -3.61
C THR A 139 -16.98 0.02 -3.79
N SER A 140 -17.04 -0.47 -5.03
CA SER A 140 -17.63 -1.79 -5.30
C SER A 140 -16.78 -2.84 -4.56
N PRO A 141 -17.38 -3.69 -3.70
CA PRO A 141 -16.61 -4.65 -2.93
C PRO A 141 -16.02 -5.67 -3.90
N ALA A 142 -14.73 -5.93 -3.74
CA ALA A 142 -13.98 -6.99 -4.42
C ALA A 142 -13.58 -6.76 -5.89
N ILE A 143 -12.91 -5.65 -6.20
CA ILE A 143 -11.86 -5.72 -7.24
C ILE A 143 -10.62 -6.31 -6.57
N LYS A 144 -10.43 -7.63 -6.70
CA LYS A 144 -9.14 -8.25 -6.44
C LYS A 144 -8.17 -7.72 -7.50
N TYR A 145 -7.44 -6.65 -7.20
CA TYR A 145 -6.32 -6.26 -8.05
C TYR A 145 -5.30 -7.41 -8.02
N PRO A 146 -5.10 -8.15 -9.13
CA PRO A 146 -4.03 -9.13 -9.15
C PRO A 146 -2.73 -8.37 -9.01
N LEU A 147 -2.02 -8.62 -7.90
CA LEU A 147 -0.61 -8.24 -7.76
C LEU A 147 0.18 -9.09 -8.76
N LEU A 148 0.17 -8.66 -10.01
CA LEU A 148 0.86 -9.31 -11.13
C LEU A 148 1.86 -8.36 -11.78
N GLU A 149 2.38 -7.40 -11.01
CA GLU A 149 3.68 -6.82 -11.32
C GLU A 149 4.67 -7.19 -10.23
N LYS A 150 5.68 -7.96 -10.64
CA LYS A 150 6.90 -8.18 -9.86
C LYS A 150 7.51 -6.80 -9.63
N CYS A 151 7.34 -6.24 -8.44
CA CYS A 151 8.04 -5.02 -8.05
C CYS A 151 9.55 -5.28 -8.18
N HIS A 152 10.16 -4.74 -9.25
CA HIS A 152 11.60 -4.74 -9.39
C HIS A 152 12.16 -3.71 -8.41
N VAL A 153 12.77 -4.21 -7.34
CA VAL A 153 13.62 -3.39 -6.47
C VAL A 153 14.81 -2.96 -7.32
N LYS A 154 14.90 -1.65 -7.62
CA LYS A 154 16.09 -1.03 -8.20
C LYS A 154 17.10 -0.74 -7.10
#